data_AF-A0A960DYJ2-F1
#
_entry.id   AF-A0A960DYJ2-F1
#
_cell.length_a   1.000
_cell.length_b   1.000
_cell.length_c   1.000
_cell.angle_alpha   90.00
_cell.angle_beta   90.00
_cell.angle_gamma   90.00
#
_symmetry.space_group_name_H-M   'P 1'
#
loop_
_entity.id
_entity.type
_entity.pdbx_description
1 polymer ?
#
loop_
_entity_poly.entity_id
_entity_poly.type
_entity_poly.pdbx_seq_one_letter_code
_entity_poly.pdbx_strand_id
1 'polypeptide(L)'
;MATDEQILGRDGVDDLDAILSVSAADVDEAIHTVADNADAIFTWDYEKGRRPALNKLYEKAKHAQWNGATDLDWSIEVDREAEAVALIAARSEGMARKGVDLSGTPVAGWGADEWVRFGMEMQNWSLSQFMHGEQGALVCTAKIVETVPWIDA
;
A
#
# COMPACT_ATOMS: atom_id res chain seq x y z
N MET A 1 9.25 6.13 38.57
CA MET A 1 8.85 6.23 37.15
C MET A 1 9.14 4.89 36.51
N ALA A 2 8.23 4.36 35.69
CA ALA A 2 8.51 3.13 34.95
C ALA A 2 9.65 3.40 33.96
N THR A 3 10.54 2.43 33.78
CA THR A 3 11.67 2.55 32.83
C THR A 3 11.20 2.36 31.40
N ASP A 4 11.99 2.81 30.42
CA ASP A 4 11.69 2.58 28.99
C ASP A 4 11.54 1.08 28.69
N GLU A 5 12.36 0.23 29.31
CA GLU A 5 12.24 -1.24 29.22
C GLU A 5 10.86 -1.74 29.71
N GLN A 6 10.33 -1.19 30.80
CA GLN A 6 9.02 -1.57 31.33
C GLN A 6 7.84 -1.08 30.48
N ILE A 7 8.03 0.00 29.72
CA ILE A 7 6.97 0.62 28.91
C ILE A 7 7.01 0.11 27.47
N LEU A 8 8.20 -0.01 26.90
CA LEU A 8 8.45 -0.26 25.47
C LEU A 8 8.99 -1.67 25.21
N GLY A 9 9.42 -2.40 26.24
CA GLY A 9 10.06 -3.71 26.08
C GLY A 9 11.46 -3.65 25.44
N ARG A 10 12.12 -2.48 25.51
CA ARG A 10 13.46 -2.23 24.96
C ARG A 10 14.23 -1.19 25.78
N ASP A 11 15.55 -1.22 25.72
CA ASP A 11 16.44 -0.48 26.64
C ASP A 11 16.36 1.04 26.48
N GLY A 12 15.92 1.53 25.32
CA GLY A 12 15.72 2.96 25.08
C GLY A 12 14.68 3.27 24.01
N VAL A 13 14.18 4.50 24.03
CA VAL A 13 13.22 5.00 23.03
C VAL A 13 13.77 4.87 21.61
N ASP A 14 15.07 5.12 21.41
CA ASP A 14 15.75 5.10 20.10
C ASP A 14 16.65 3.86 19.91
N ASP A 15 16.35 2.75 20.59
CA ASP A 15 17.04 1.47 20.38
C ASP A 15 16.65 0.87 19.02
N LEU A 16 17.26 1.41 17.96
CA LEU A 16 16.97 1.10 16.55
C LEU A 16 17.06 -0.39 16.25
N ASP A 17 18.04 -1.09 16.82
CA ASP A 17 18.21 -2.52 16.62
C ASP A 17 17.01 -3.29 17.20
N ALA A 18 16.55 -2.94 18.42
CA ALA A 18 15.34 -3.52 18.98
C ALA A 18 14.08 -3.13 18.18
N ILE A 19 13.95 -1.88 17.71
CA ILE A 19 12.80 -1.44 16.88
C ILE A 19 12.73 -2.26 15.59
N LEU A 20 13.86 -2.42 14.91
CA LEU A 20 13.94 -3.12 13.64
C LEU A 20 13.80 -4.64 13.82
N SER A 21 14.25 -5.21 14.94
CA SER A 21 14.16 -6.65 15.22
C SER A 21 12.73 -7.20 15.22
N VAL A 22 11.72 -6.38 15.56
CA VAL A 22 10.32 -6.79 15.63
C VAL A 22 9.63 -6.76 14.26
N SER A 23 10.16 -5.97 13.31
CA SER A 23 9.50 -5.71 12.02
C SER A 23 10.23 -6.29 10.80
N ALA A 24 11.47 -6.75 10.96
CA ALA A 24 12.36 -7.06 9.85
C ALA A 24 12.83 -8.54 9.83
N ALA A 25 11.96 -9.50 10.15
CA ALA A 25 12.35 -10.91 10.03
C ALA A 25 12.64 -11.30 8.55
N ASP A 26 11.95 -10.66 7.60
CA ASP A 26 11.92 -11.09 6.19
C ASP A 26 12.35 -9.97 5.22
N VAL A 27 13.08 -8.94 5.67
CA VAL A 27 13.45 -7.76 4.85
C VAL A 27 14.22 -8.09 3.58
N ASP A 28 14.96 -9.21 3.58
CA ASP A 28 15.75 -9.67 2.43
C ASP A 28 15.10 -10.86 1.68
N GLU A 29 13.90 -11.30 2.10
CA GLU A 29 13.23 -12.46 1.51
C GLU A 29 12.47 -12.05 0.23
N ALA A 30 12.96 -12.53 -0.92
CA ALA A 30 12.27 -12.31 -2.20
C ALA A 30 11.02 -13.20 -2.38
N ILE A 31 10.93 -14.32 -1.65
CA ILE A 31 9.86 -15.32 -1.79
C ILE A 31 9.48 -15.83 -0.40
N HIS A 32 8.28 -15.49 0.07
CA HIS A 32 7.73 -16.02 1.32
C HIS A 32 6.73 -17.15 1.05
N THR A 33 6.96 -18.34 1.58
CA THR A 33 6.07 -19.49 1.36
C THR A 33 5.09 -19.68 2.52
N VAL A 34 3.79 -19.71 2.22
CA VAL A 34 2.73 -20.01 3.20
C VAL A 34 1.99 -21.28 2.79
N ALA A 35 1.77 -22.18 3.75
CA ALA A 35 0.97 -23.39 3.52
C ALA A 35 -0.49 -23.03 3.25
N ASP A 36 -1.03 -23.51 2.14
CA ASP A 36 -2.45 -23.39 1.83
C ASP A 36 -3.24 -24.54 2.47
N ASN A 37 -4.26 -24.19 3.26
CA ASN A 37 -5.07 -25.15 4.02
C ASN A 37 -6.49 -25.25 3.45
N ALA A 38 -6.59 -25.36 2.12
CA ALA A 38 -7.85 -25.52 1.42
C ALA A 38 -7.70 -26.54 0.27
N ASP A 39 -8.80 -27.20 -0.08
CA ASP A 39 -8.86 -28.04 -1.27
C ASP A 39 -8.97 -27.15 -2.51
N ALA A 40 -8.24 -27.51 -3.57
CA ALA A 40 -8.43 -26.91 -4.89
C ALA A 40 -9.67 -27.53 -5.56
N ILE A 41 -10.67 -26.69 -5.84
CA ILE A 41 -11.93 -27.09 -6.44
C ILE A 41 -11.91 -26.80 -7.94
N PHE A 42 -12.05 -27.84 -8.75
CA PHE A 42 -12.21 -27.73 -10.19
C PHE A 42 -13.59 -28.24 -10.61
N THR A 43 -14.43 -27.36 -11.14
CA THR A 43 -15.82 -27.68 -11.52
C THR A 43 -16.02 -27.72 -13.04
N TRP A 44 -16.83 -28.68 -13.51
CA TRP A 44 -17.28 -28.79 -14.91
C TRP A 44 -18.64 -28.12 -15.13
N ASP A 45 -19.18 -27.45 -14.11
CA ASP A 45 -20.42 -26.70 -14.19
C ASP A 45 -20.18 -25.32 -14.82
N TYR A 46 -20.64 -25.17 -16.07
CA TYR A 46 -20.52 -23.94 -16.85
C TYR A 46 -21.75 -23.04 -16.77
N GLU A 47 -22.73 -23.36 -15.92
CA GLU A 47 -23.94 -22.55 -15.75
C GLU A 47 -23.61 -21.24 -15.03
N LYS A 48 -23.48 -20.16 -15.80
CA LYS A 48 -23.21 -18.81 -15.31
C LYS A 48 -24.51 -18.11 -14.87
N GLY A 49 -24.41 -17.27 -13.84
CA GLY A 49 -25.48 -16.36 -13.43
C GLY A 49 -26.43 -16.89 -12.37
N ARG A 50 -26.06 -17.98 -11.70
CA ARG A 50 -26.68 -18.37 -10.43
C ARG A 50 -26.52 -17.26 -9.38
N ARG A 51 -25.51 -16.39 -9.52
CA ARG A 51 -25.23 -15.23 -8.66
C ARG A 51 -25.25 -13.90 -9.42
N PRO A 52 -26.43 -13.30 -9.66
CA PRO A 52 -26.58 -12.08 -10.46
C PRO A 52 -25.76 -10.87 -9.98
N ALA A 53 -25.55 -10.75 -8.66
CA ALA A 53 -24.74 -9.66 -8.10
C ALA A 53 -23.26 -9.75 -8.48
N LEU A 54 -22.69 -10.96 -8.47
CA LEU A 54 -21.29 -11.19 -8.87
C LEU A 54 -21.13 -11.00 -10.38
N ASN A 55 -22.09 -11.47 -11.18
CA ASN A 55 -22.11 -11.19 -12.62
C ASN A 55 -22.12 -9.69 -12.93
N LYS A 56 -22.89 -8.89 -12.20
CA LYS A 56 -22.90 -7.44 -12.38
C LYS A 56 -21.54 -6.81 -12.09
N LEU A 57 -20.84 -7.27 -11.05
CA LEU A 57 -19.50 -6.81 -10.72
C LEU A 57 -18.49 -7.21 -11.80
N TYR A 58 -18.55 -8.45 -12.27
CA TYR A 58 -17.71 -8.96 -13.35
C TYR A 58 -17.87 -8.16 -14.65
N GLU A 59 -19.11 -7.92 -15.09
CA GLU A 59 -19.38 -7.12 -16.29
C GLU A 59 -18.88 -5.68 -16.13
N LYS A 60 -19.08 -5.06 -14.96
CA LYS A 60 -18.54 -3.73 -14.67
C LYS A 60 -17.00 -3.72 -14.71
N ALA A 61 -16.36 -4.72 -14.12
CA ALA A 61 -14.91 -4.82 -14.08
C ALA A 61 -14.33 -4.93 -15.50
N LYS A 62 -14.88 -5.80 -16.36
CA LYS A 62 -14.43 -5.92 -17.76
C LYS A 62 -14.44 -4.60 -18.52
N HIS A 63 -15.47 -3.78 -18.33
CA HIS A 63 -15.57 -2.47 -18.99
C HIS A 63 -14.66 -1.40 -18.40
N ALA A 64 -14.28 -1.56 -17.13
CA ALA A 64 -13.42 -0.62 -16.41
C ALA A 64 -11.94 -1.01 -16.44
N GLN A 65 -11.58 -2.13 -17.08
CA GLN A 65 -10.19 -2.51 -17.29
C GLN A 65 -9.54 -1.56 -18.29
N TRP A 66 -8.26 -1.30 -18.04
CA TRP A 66 -7.40 -0.46 -18.86
C TRP A 66 -6.12 -1.25 -19.13
N ASN A 67 -5.51 -1.01 -20.28
CA ASN A 67 -4.21 -1.55 -20.64
C ASN A 67 -3.14 -0.49 -20.43
N GLY A 68 -2.38 -0.62 -19.34
CA GLY A 68 -1.31 0.33 -19.03
C GLY A 68 -0.30 0.53 -20.16
N ALA A 69 -0.07 -0.45 -21.03
CA ALA A 69 0.88 -0.33 -22.13
C ALA A 69 0.36 0.51 -23.31
N THR A 70 -0.96 0.66 -23.47
CA THR A 70 -1.57 1.35 -24.62
C THR A 70 -2.41 2.56 -24.24
N ASP A 71 -2.98 2.57 -23.03
CA ASP A 71 -3.93 3.58 -22.60
C ASP A 71 -3.24 4.75 -21.89
N LEU A 72 -1.94 4.60 -21.54
CA LEU A 72 -1.09 5.68 -21.06
C LEU A 72 -0.08 6.10 -22.14
N ASP A 73 0.09 7.40 -22.26
CA ASP A 73 1.17 7.98 -23.03
C ASP A 73 2.46 8.02 -22.19
N TRP A 74 3.27 6.97 -22.32
CA TRP A 74 4.56 6.84 -21.65
C TRP A 74 5.64 7.81 -22.15
N SER A 75 5.38 8.59 -23.20
CA SER A 75 6.30 9.64 -23.65
C SER A 75 6.28 10.88 -22.77
N ILE A 76 5.28 10.99 -21.89
CA ILE A 76 5.16 12.07 -20.92
C ILE A 76 6.14 11.83 -19.78
N GLU A 77 7.16 12.69 -19.68
CA GLU A 77 8.09 12.71 -18.55
C GLU A 77 7.39 13.17 -17.27
N VAL A 78 7.69 12.49 -16.17
CA VAL A 78 7.13 12.80 -14.84
C VAL A 78 8.21 13.43 -13.97
N ASP A 79 8.06 14.73 -13.69
CA ASP A 79 8.93 15.44 -12.77
C ASP A 79 8.49 15.21 -11.32
N ARG A 80 9.17 14.27 -10.66
CA ARG A 80 8.89 13.88 -9.27
C ARG A 80 9.10 15.01 -8.27
N GLU A 81 10.05 15.92 -8.54
CA GLU A 81 10.35 17.03 -7.64
C GLU A 81 9.26 18.10 -7.74
N ALA A 82 8.85 18.45 -8.96
CA ALA A 82 7.74 19.37 -9.18
C ALA A 82 6.43 18.87 -8.56
N GLU A 83 6.11 17.57 -8.72
CA GLU A 83 4.94 16.95 -8.09
C GLU A 83 5.04 16.96 -6.55
N ALA A 84 6.22 16.67 -5.99
CA ALA A 84 6.44 16.75 -4.55
C ALA A 84 6.22 18.18 -4.02
N VAL A 85 6.79 19.20 -4.70
CA VAL A 85 6.59 20.62 -4.38
C VAL A 85 5.11 20.99 -4.37
N ALA A 86 4.36 20.59 -5.40
CA ALA A 86 2.94 20.88 -5.51
C ALA A 86 2.12 20.24 -4.36
N LEU A 87 2.42 18.99 -4.03
CA LEU A 87 1.76 18.26 -2.95
C LEU A 87 2.02 18.89 -1.58
N ILE A 88 3.25 19.32 -1.32
CA ILE A 88 3.64 19.98 -0.07
C ILE A 88 2.98 21.35 0.05
N ALA A 89 2.92 22.11 -1.04
CA ALA A 89 2.24 23.41 -1.04
C ALA A 89 0.77 23.25 -0.64
N ALA A 90 0.05 22.31 -1.26
CA ALA A 90 -1.33 22.00 -0.92
C ALA A 90 -1.49 21.53 0.54
N ARG A 91 -0.56 20.71 1.04
CA ARG A 91 -0.59 20.24 2.43
C ARG A 91 -0.31 21.37 3.43
N SER A 92 0.66 22.22 3.14
CA SER A 92 1.03 23.37 3.96
C SER A 92 -0.13 24.36 4.07
N GLU A 93 -0.81 24.65 2.96
CA GLU A 93 -2.02 25.46 2.94
C GLU A 93 -3.13 24.81 3.80
N GLY A 94 -3.32 23.49 3.66
CA GLY A 94 -4.29 22.73 4.45
C GLY A 94 -4.00 22.76 5.96
N MET A 95 -2.73 22.70 6.35
CA MET A 95 -2.27 22.80 7.74
C MET A 95 -2.46 24.22 8.28
N ALA A 96 -2.08 25.24 7.52
CA ALA A 96 -2.27 26.64 7.88
C ALA A 96 -3.75 26.97 8.10
N ARG A 97 -4.64 26.49 7.21
CA ARG A 97 -6.10 26.66 7.37
C ARG A 97 -6.66 25.99 8.62
N LYS A 98 -6.02 24.90 9.08
CA LYS A 98 -6.39 24.18 10.31
C LYS A 98 -5.71 24.75 11.56
N GLY A 99 -4.85 25.77 11.42
CA GLY A 99 -4.10 26.36 12.53
C GLY A 99 -3.13 25.39 13.19
N VAL A 100 -2.56 24.45 12.41
CA VAL A 100 -1.58 23.49 12.94
C VAL A 100 -0.29 24.25 13.27
N ASP A 101 0.07 24.26 14.55
CA ASP A 101 1.37 24.76 15.01
C ASP A 101 2.41 23.64 14.94
N LEU A 102 3.51 23.90 14.23
CA LEU A 102 4.62 22.97 14.10
C LEU A 102 5.73 23.24 15.12
N SER A 103 5.59 24.30 15.93
CA SER A 103 6.56 24.62 16.99
C SER A 103 6.71 23.45 17.97
N GLY A 104 7.94 23.14 18.36
CA GLY A 104 8.25 22.01 19.25
C GLY A 104 8.14 20.62 18.62
N THR A 105 7.81 20.50 17.32
CA THR A 105 7.83 19.22 16.60
C THR A 105 9.21 18.94 15.97
N PRO A 106 9.53 17.68 15.62
CA PRO A 106 10.76 17.34 14.92
C PRO A 106 10.95 18.03 13.56
N VAL A 107 9.85 18.54 12.97
CA VAL A 107 9.86 19.22 11.66
C VAL A 107 9.87 20.75 11.76
N ALA A 108 9.93 21.31 12.98
CA ALA A 108 9.89 22.75 13.21
C ALA A 108 11.00 23.52 12.48
N GLY A 109 12.16 22.87 12.27
CA GLY A 109 13.32 23.44 11.60
C GLY A 109 13.42 23.16 10.09
N TRP A 110 12.43 22.49 9.50
CA TRP A 110 12.50 22.10 8.08
C TRP A 110 12.31 23.29 7.15
N GLY A 111 13.20 23.43 6.18
CA GLY A 111 13.09 24.34 5.04
C GLY A 111 12.42 23.67 3.84
N ALA A 112 12.44 24.37 2.71
CA ALA A 112 11.79 23.89 1.48
C ALA A 112 12.35 22.53 1.02
N ASP A 113 13.68 22.37 1.04
CA ASP A 113 14.35 21.17 0.55
C ASP A 113 14.03 19.93 1.39
N GLU A 114 13.98 20.06 2.74
CA GLU A 114 13.59 18.95 3.61
C GLU A 114 12.14 18.52 3.37
N TRP A 115 11.25 19.49 3.17
CA TRP A 115 9.86 19.19 2.85
C TRP A 115 9.76 18.49 1.50
N VAL A 116 10.45 18.97 0.46
CA VAL A 116 10.46 18.35 -0.88
C VAL A 116 10.93 16.91 -0.80
N ARG A 117 12.05 16.67 -0.12
CA ARG A 117 12.56 15.32 0.11
C ARG A 117 11.52 14.45 0.82
N PHE A 118 10.89 14.96 1.87
CA PHE A 118 9.83 14.23 2.57
C PHE A 118 8.63 13.90 1.65
N GLY A 119 8.22 14.83 0.79
CA GLY A 119 7.17 14.60 -0.20
C GLY A 119 7.52 13.50 -1.20
N MET A 120 8.78 13.44 -1.65
CA MET A 120 9.27 12.37 -2.52
C MET A 120 9.28 11.01 -1.80
N GLU A 121 9.83 10.95 -0.57
CA GLU A 121 9.86 9.70 0.20
C GLU A 121 8.46 9.20 0.56
N MET A 122 7.53 10.10 0.85
CA MET A 122 6.14 9.75 1.10
C MET A 122 5.49 9.11 -0.15
N GLN A 123 5.79 9.63 -1.35
CA GLN A 123 5.31 9.05 -2.61
C GLN A 123 5.94 7.68 -2.87
N ASN A 124 7.26 7.56 -2.72
CA ASN A 124 7.97 6.29 -2.86
C ASN A 124 7.41 5.22 -1.93
N TRP A 125 7.21 5.59 -0.65
CA TRP A 125 6.62 4.71 0.35
C TRP A 125 5.20 4.31 -0.05
N SER A 126 4.34 5.27 -0.44
CA SER A 126 2.96 4.97 -0.85
C SER A 126 2.90 4.04 -2.07
N LEU A 127 3.78 4.23 -3.05
CA LEU A 127 3.87 3.35 -4.22
C LEU A 127 4.35 1.96 -3.84
N SER A 128 5.32 1.83 -2.94
CA SER A 128 5.74 0.53 -2.40
C SER A 128 4.56 -0.20 -1.72
N GLN A 129 3.78 0.51 -0.88
CA GLN A 129 2.61 -0.09 -0.24
C GLN A 129 1.56 -0.53 -1.27
N PHE A 130 1.37 0.25 -2.33
CA PHE A 130 0.47 -0.11 -3.42
C PHE A 130 0.92 -1.41 -4.11
N MET A 131 2.19 -1.53 -4.47
CA MET A 131 2.74 -2.75 -5.09
C MET A 131 2.56 -4.00 -4.21
N HIS A 132 2.81 -3.88 -2.90
CA HIS A 132 2.56 -4.99 -1.96
C HIS A 132 1.07 -5.32 -1.84
N GLY A 133 0.21 -4.30 -1.83
CA GLY A 133 -1.24 -4.46 -1.83
C GLY A 133 -1.76 -5.20 -3.07
N GLU A 134 -1.22 -4.88 -4.26
CA GLU A 134 -1.57 -5.57 -5.50
C GLU A 134 -1.19 -7.05 -5.46
N GLN A 135 0.00 -7.39 -4.96
CA GLN A 135 0.40 -8.79 -4.79
C GLN A 135 -0.53 -9.54 -3.83
N GLY A 136 -0.89 -8.92 -2.70
CA GLY A 136 -1.86 -9.49 -1.77
C GLY A 136 -3.24 -9.68 -2.39
N ALA A 137 -3.71 -8.72 -3.20
CA ALA A 137 -4.97 -8.83 -3.92
C ALA A 137 -4.97 -10.01 -4.92
N LEU A 138 -3.86 -10.22 -5.65
CA LEU A 138 -3.71 -11.36 -6.56
C LEU A 138 -3.79 -12.70 -5.82
N VAL A 139 -3.15 -12.82 -4.65
CA VAL A 139 -3.25 -14.04 -3.81
C VAL A 139 -4.69 -14.26 -3.35
N CYS A 140 -5.36 -13.22 -2.87
CA CYS A 140 -6.77 -13.30 -2.48
C CYS A 140 -7.67 -13.76 -3.64
N THR A 141 -7.50 -13.19 -4.83
CA THR A 141 -8.28 -13.58 -6.02
C THR A 141 -7.97 -15.02 -6.44
N ALA A 142 -6.70 -15.45 -6.41
CA ALA A 142 -6.34 -16.83 -6.70
C ALA A 142 -7.03 -17.79 -5.73
N LYS A 143 -7.02 -17.49 -4.43
CA LYS A 143 -7.68 -18.30 -3.39
C LYS A 143 -9.19 -18.36 -3.57
N ILE A 144 -9.84 -17.26 -3.96
CA ILE A 144 -11.28 -17.24 -4.26
C ILE A 144 -11.58 -18.18 -5.44
N VAL A 145 -10.85 -18.04 -6.55
CA VAL A 145 -11.06 -18.87 -7.75
C VAL A 145 -10.77 -20.36 -7.47
N GLU A 146 -9.78 -20.64 -6.62
CA GLU A 146 -9.37 -22.00 -6.27
C GLU A 146 -10.36 -22.71 -5.33
N THR A 147 -11.01 -22.00 -4.43
CA THR A 147 -11.79 -22.62 -3.32
C THR A 147 -13.31 -22.50 -3.47
N VAL A 148 -13.78 -21.72 -4.44
CA VAL A 148 -15.21 -21.49 -4.65
C VAL A 148 -15.78 -22.53 -5.63
N PRO A 149 -16.84 -23.29 -5.27
CA PRO A 149 -17.30 -24.42 -6.08
C PRO A 149 -18.20 -24.04 -7.28
N TRP A 150 -18.26 -22.77 -7.68
CA TRP A 150 -19.10 -22.28 -8.77
C TRP A 150 -18.36 -21.29 -9.68
N ILE A 151 -18.76 -21.25 -10.95
CA ILE A 151 -18.11 -20.44 -12.00
C ILE A 151 -18.33 -18.92 -11.88
N ASP A 152 -19.27 -18.48 -11.05
CA ASP A 152 -19.54 -17.06 -10.77
C ASP A 152 -18.55 -16.41 -9.76
N ALA A 153 -17.52 -17.14 -9.33
CA ALA A 153 -16.51 -16.69 -8.35
C ALA A 153 -15.69 -15.48 -8.84
#